data_AF-A0A7N5P1I0-F1
#
_entry.id   AF-A0A7N5P1I0-F1
#
_cell.length_a   1.000
_cell.length_b   1.000
_cell.length_c   1.000
_cell.angle_alpha   90.00
_cell.angle_beta   90.00
_cell.angle_gamma   90.00
#
_symmetry.space_group_name_H-M   'P 1'
#
loop_
_entity.id
_entity.type
_entity.pdbx_description
1 polymer ?
#
loop_
_entity_poly.entity_id
_entity_poly.type
_entity_poly.pdbx_seq_one_letter_code
_entity_poly.pdbx_strand_id
1 'polypeptide(L)'
;MCHVFPTRLYNLFHVRLFCGILPPSLILFCLWLLIIEYVLIDNCGLTSYYKFQLNQDKMNFSTLRNIQGLFAPLKLQMEFKAVQQVQRLPFLPSSNLSLDILRGNDETIGFEDILNDPSQSELMGEPHLMVEYKLGLL
;
A
#
# COMPACT_ATOMS: atom_id res chain seq x y z
N MET A 1 -9.33 -17.96 4.22
CA MET A 1 -9.11 -18.55 5.55
C MET A 1 -7.64 -18.40 5.90
N CYS A 2 -7.27 -17.29 6.54
CA CYS A 2 -5.96 -17.18 7.16
C CYS A 2 -6.01 -18.02 8.43
N HIS A 3 -5.25 -19.11 8.47
CA HIS A 3 -5.03 -19.84 9.71
C HIS A 3 -4.30 -18.89 10.67
N VAL A 4 -5.07 -18.24 11.54
CA VAL A 4 -4.54 -17.63 12.76
C VAL A 4 -4.10 -18.80 13.62
N PHE A 5 -2.80 -19.13 13.59
CA PHE A 5 -2.20 -20.00 14.60
C PHE A 5 -1.23 -19.19 15.47
N PRO A 6 -1.41 -19.21 16.80
CA PRO A 6 -0.60 -18.48 17.76
C PRO A 6 0.72 -19.22 17.99
N THR A 7 1.73 -18.99 17.17
CA THR A 7 3.09 -19.55 17.40
C THR A 7 3.96 -18.68 18.30
N ARG A 8 3.46 -17.51 18.74
CA ARG A 8 4.21 -16.58 19.61
C ARG A 8 4.55 -17.12 21.01
N LEU A 9 3.91 -18.21 21.47
CA LEU A 9 4.19 -18.80 22.79
C LEU A 9 5.13 -20.01 22.77
N TYR A 10 5.29 -20.71 21.64
CA TYR A 10 6.15 -21.90 21.58
C TYR A 10 7.61 -21.56 21.30
N ASN A 11 7.90 -20.48 20.57
CA ASN A 11 9.27 -20.08 20.25
C ASN A 11 10.01 -19.41 21.42
N LEU A 12 9.30 -18.82 22.39
CA LEU A 12 9.95 -18.21 23.56
C LEU A 12 10.47 -19.26 24.57
N PHE A 13 9.88 -20.46 24.61
CA PHE A 13 10.31 -21.55 25.48
C PHE A 13 11.52 -22.33 24.92
N HIS A 14 11.62 -22.45 23.60
CA HIS A 14 12.71 -23.21 22.97
C HIS A 14 14.04 -22.41 22.89
N VAL A 15 13.96 -21.08 22.77
CA VAL A 15 15.16 -20.21 22.73
C VAL A 15 15.88 -20.15 24.09
N ARG A 16 15.16 -20.30 25.21
CA ARG A 16 15.78 -20.36 26.55
C ARG A 16 16.53 -21.67 26.82
N LEU A 17 16.17 -22.78 26.16
CA LEU A 17 16.85 -24.07 26.35
C LEU A 17 18.16 -24.21 25.55
N PHE A 18 18.34 -23.44 24.45
CA PHE A 18 19.52 -23.57 23.57
C PHE A 18 20.67 -22.61 23.89
N CYS A 19 20.47 -21.62 24.76
CA CYS A 19 21.42 -20.53 25.00
C CYS A 19 22.65 -20.92 25.89
N GLY A 20 22.72 -22.16 26.40
CA GLY A 20 23.80 -22.59 27.30
C GLY A 20 24.95 -23.37 26.66
N ILE A 21 24.86 -23.81 25.40
CA ILE A 21 25.75 -24.86 24.85
C ILE A 21 26.39 -24.48 23.49
N LEU A 22 26.02 -23.34 22.88
CA LEU A 22 26.39 -23.03 21.51
C LEU A 22 27.60 -22.06 21.41
N PRO A 23 28.64 -22.36 20.61
CA PRO A 23 29.84 -21.53 20.47
C PRO A 23 29.52 -20.14 19.90
N PRO A 24 30.36 -19.11 20.17
CA PRO A 24 30.09 -17.72 19.81
C PRO A 24 29.91 -17.48 18.30
N SER A 25 30.37 -18.38 17.44
CA SER A 25 30.16 -18.33 15.98
C SER A 25 28.71 -18.59 15.55
N LEU A 26 27.92 -19.32 16.35
CA LEU A 26 26.52 -19.66 16.02
C LEU A 26 25.50 -18.65 16.57
N ILE A 27 25.91 -17.77 17.48
CA ILE A 27 25.05 -16.73 18.06
C ILE A 27 24.65 -15.71 17.00
N LEU A 28 25.61 -15.29 16.14
CA LEU A 28 25.31 -14.41 15.02
C LEU A 28 24.36 -15.07 14.00
N PHE A 29 24.52 -16.36 13.74
CA PHE A 29 23.65 -17.10 12.82
C PHE A 29 22.21 -17.21 13.38
N CYS A 30 22.07 -17.41 14.69
CA CYS A 30 20.77 -17.47 15.36
C CYS A 30 20.09 -16.09 15.43
N LEU A 31 20.83 -15.02 15.73
CA LEU A 31 20.33 -13.64 15.65
C LEU A 31 19.90 -13.28 14.22
N TRP A 32 20.68 -13.70 13.22
CA TRP A 32 20.36 -13.50 11.80
C TRP A 32 19.07 -14.22 11.39
N LEU A 33 18.87 -15.48 11.82
CA LEU A 33 17.61 -16.21 11.63
C LEU A 33 16.41 -15.53 12.30
N LEU A 34 16.59 -15.03 13.52
CA LEU A 34 15.54 -14.28 14.25
C LEU A 34 15.16 -12.97 13.55
N ILE A 35 16.14 -12.26 12.98
CA ILE A 35 15.92 -11.04 12.19
C ILE A 35 15.14 -11.37 10.91
N ILE A 36 15.45 -12.49 10.23
CA ILE A 36 14.74 -12.92 9.02
C ILE A 36 13.26 -13.23 9.32
N GLU A 37 12.96 -13.95 10.40
CA GLU A 37 11.57 -14.25 10.77
C GLU A 37 10.76 -12.98 11.11
N TYR A 38 11.37 -12.00 11.78
CA TYR A 38 10.68 -10.74 12.12
C TYR A 38 10.33 -9.93 10.86
N VAL A 39 11.26 -9.78 9.91
CA VAL A 39 11.04 -9.06 8.65
C VAL A 39 9.98 -9.74 7.75
N LEU A 40 9.87 -11.07 7.82
CA LEU A 40 8.84 -11.80 7.07
C LEU A 40 7.43 -11.61 7.66
N ILE A 41 7.31 -11.42 8.97
CA ILE A 41 6.04 -11.23 9.68
C ILE A 41 5.42 -9.86 9.38
N ASP A 42 6.22 -8.80 9.28
CA ASP A 42 5.71 -7.45 9.00
C ASP A 42 5.13 -7.30 7.57
N ASN A 43 5.64 -8.06 6.60
CA ASN A 43 5.11 -8.09 5.23
C ASN A 43 3.72 -8.76 5.13
N CYS A 44 3.35 -9.63 6.07
CA CYS A 44 2.06 -10.33 6.06
C CYS A 44 0.89 -9.36 6.36
N GLY A 45 1.10 -8.38 7.25
CA GLY A 45 0.10 -7.37 7.59
C GLY A 45 -0.24 -6.47 6.39
N LEU A 46 0.79 -5.93 5.74
CA LEU A 46 0.63 -5.05 4.57
C LEU A 46 -0.05 -5.79 3.41
N THR A 47 0.41 -7.01 3.10
CA THR A 47 -0.21 -7.82 2.04
C THR A 47 -1.67 -8.17 2.32
N SER A 48 -2.05 -8.45 3.57
CA SER A 48 -3.45 -8.69 3.93
C SER A 48 -4.34 -7.47 3.68
N TYR A 49 -3.90 -6.27 4.09
CA TYR A 49 -4.64 -5.02 3.87
C TYR A 49 -4.86 -4.72 2.38
N TYR A 50 -3.83 -4.85 1.54
CA TYR A 50 -4.00 -4.66 0.09
C TYR A 50 -4.95 -5.69 -0.54
N LYS A 51 -4.92 -6.95 -0.07
CA LYS A 51 -5.85 -7.98 -0.56
C LYS A 51 -7.28 -7.70 -0.14
N PHE A 52 -7.48 -7.14 1.05
CA PHE A 52 -8.79 -6.71 1.52
C PHE A 52 -9.37 -5.61 0.61
N GLN A 53 -8.59 -4.55 0.35
CA GLN A 53 -9.03 -3.45 -0.51
C GLN A 53 -9.42 -3.93 -1.92
N LEU A 54 -8.58 -4.75 -2.54
CA LEU A 54 -8.86 -5.31 -3.87
C LEU A 54 -10.09 -6.23 -3.89
N ASN A 55 -10.36 -6.94 -2.79
CA ASN A 55 -11.55 -7.78 -2.68
C ASN A 55 -12.80 -6.93 -2.50
N GLN A 56 -12.73 -5.85 -1.72
CA GLN A 56 -13.84 -4.91 -1.55
C GLN A 56 -14.23 -4.29 -2.90
N ASP A 57 -13.25 -3.80 -3.67
CA ASP A 57 -13.49 -3.24 -5.01
C ASP A 57 -14.16 -4.26 -5.95
N LYS A 58 -13.70 -5.52 -5.93
CA LYS A 58 -14.31 -6.60 -6.73
C LYS A 58 -15.76 -6.87 -6.33
N MET A 59 -16.06 -6.86 -5.03
CA MET A 59 -17.43 -7.03 -4.54
C MET A 59 -18.33 -5.84 -4.90
N ASN A 60 -17.79 -4.62 -4.90
CA ASN A 60 -18.53 -3.42 -5.31
C ASN A 60 -18.90 -3.51 -6.79
N PHE A 61 -17.95 -3.88 -7.67
CA PHE A 61 -18.24 -4.04 -9.11
C PHE A 61 -19.20 -5.18 -9.42
N SER A 62 -19.16 -6.30 -8.68
CA SER A 62 -20.11 -7.40 -8.87
C SER A 62 -21.52 -7.01 -8.39
N THR A 63 -21.62 -6.29 -7.27
CA THR A 63 -22.87 -5.74 -6.75
C THR A 63 -23.50 -4.74 -7.72
N LEU A 64 -22.71 -3.80 -8.24
CA LEU A 64 -23.16 -2.83 -9.23
C LEU A 64 -23.66 -3.50 -10.52
N ARG A 65 -22.97 -4.55 -10.97
CA ARG A 65 -23.42 -5.36 -12.12
C ARG A 65 -24.78 -6.00 -11.86
N ASN A 66 -25.01 -6.49 -10.64
CA ASN A 66 -26.26 -7.15 -10.28
C ASN A 66 -27.44 -6.15 -10.19
N ILE A 67 -27.20 -4.93 -9.73
CA ILE A 67 -28.25 -3.91 -9.54
C ILE A 67 -28.56 -3.18 -10.85
N GLN A 68 -27.51 -2.71 -11.54
CA GLN A 68 -27.62 -1.76 -12.65
C GLN A 68 -27.30 -2.40 -14.02
N GLY A 69 -26.91 -3.67 -14.05
CA GLY A 69 -26.49 -4.38 -15.26
C GLY A 69 -25.03 -4.14 -15.65
N LEU A 70 -24.62 -4.64 -16.82
CA LEU A 70 -23.21 -4.63 -17.26
C LEU A 70 -22.65 -3.22 -17.56
N PHE A 71 -23.53 -2.26 -17.87
CA PHE A 71 -23.14 -0.91 -18.28
C PHE A 71 -22.52 -0.09 -17.14
N ALA A 72 -23.04 -0.22 -15.92
CA ALA A 72 -22.57 0.53 -14.76
C ALA A 72 -21.10 0.28 -14.39
N PRO A 73 -20.63 -0.98 -14.22
CA PRO A 73 -19.21 -1.22 -13.92
C PRO A 73 -18.30 -0.83 -15.09
N LEU A 74 -18.77 -0.91 -16.35
CA LEU A 74 -17.98 -0.49 -17.51
C LEU A 74 -17.77 1.02 -17.53
N LYS A 75 -18.83 1.81 -17.27
CA LYS A 75 -18.75 3.27 -17.16
C LYS A 75 -17.76 3.68 -16.07
N LEU A 76 -17.88 3.11 -14.87
CA LEU A 76 -16.95 3.39 -13.77
C LEU A 76 -15.51 3.03 -14.12
N GLN A 77 -15.27 1.87 -14.76
CA GLN A 77 -13.92 1.50 -15.19
C GLN A 77 -13.33 2.47 -16.21
N MET A 78 -14.16 3.03 -17.10
CA MET A 78 -13.72 4.07 -18.04
C MET A 78 -13.40 5.38 -17.31
N GLU A 79 -14.23 5.79 -16.35
CA GLU A 79 -13.99 6.98 -15.52
C GLU A 79 -12.70 6.83 -14.71
N PHE A 80 -12.45 5.67 -14.09
CA PHE A 80 -11.19 5.39 -13.40
C PHE A 80 -9.97 5.54 -14.30
N LYS A 81 -10.02 4.99 -15.53
CA LYS A 81 -8.93 5.14 -16.50
C LYS A 81 -8.75 6.58 -16.95
N ALA A 82 -9.84 7.31 -17.14
CA ALA A 82 -9.79 8.72 -17.51
C ALA A 82 -9.13 9.55 -16.41
N VAL A 83 -9.54 9.35 -15.15
CA VAL A 83 -8.96 10.05 -13.98
C VAL A 83 -7.48 9.74 -13.81
N GLN A 84 -7.05 8.50 -14.02
CA GLN A 84 -5.64 8.12 -13.97
C GLN A 84 -4.78 8.78 -15.07
N GLN A 85 -5.40 9.14 -16.19
CA GLN A 85 -4.73 9.76 -17.33
C GLN A 85 -4.71 11.29 -17.29
N VAL A 86 -5.36 11.93 -16.31
CA VAL A 86 -5.36 13.39 -16.18
C VAL A 86 -3.95 13.85 -15.78
N GLN A 87 -3.13 14.19 -16.78
CA GLN A 87 -1.87 14.88 -16.57
C GLN A 87 -2.16 16.34 -16.24
N ARG A 88 -1.96 16.70 -14.96
CA ARG A 88 -1.79 18.10 -14.58
C ARG A 88 -0.38 18.56 -14.91
N LEU A 89 -0.18 19.87 -14.94
CA LEU A 89 1.14 20.46 -15.10
C LEU A 89 2.06 19.93 -13.98
N PRO A 90 3.33 19.61 -14.28
CA PRO A 90 4.24 18.92 -13.37
C PRO A 90 4.55 19.69 -12.08
N PHE A 91 4.16 20.98 -12.00
CA PHE A 91 4.37 21.85 -10.85
C PHE A 91 3.17 21.93 -9.88
N LEU A 92 1.99 21.42 -10.28
CA LEU A 92 0.82 21.42 -9.41
C LEU A 92 0.79 20.12 -8.61
N PRO A 93 0.62 20.16 -7.28
CA PRO A 93 0.47 18.95 -6.48
C PRO A 93 -0.73 18.16 -6.99
N SER A 94 -0.50 16.93 -7.45
CA SER A 94 -1.56 16.02 -7.87
C SER A 94 -2.11 15.29 -6.66
N SER A 95 -3.27 15.72 -6.17
CA SER A 95 -4.06 14.96 -5.20
C SER A 95 -4.87 13.86 -5.90
N ASN A 96 -4.93 12.65 -5.34
CA ASN A 96 -5.76 11.56 -5.84
C ASN A 96 -7.27 11.75 -5.58
N LEU A 97 -7.71 12.94 -5.15
CA LEU A 97 -9.08 13.29 -4.79
C LEU A 97 -10.15 12.78 -5.77
N SER A 98 -9.95 12.97 -7.08
CA SER A 98 -10.93 12.52 -8.08
C SER A 98 -11.07 11.00 -8.14
N LEU A 99 -10.01 10.26 -7.80
CA LEU A 99 -10.00 8.81 -7.74
C LEU A 99 -10.68 8.36 -6.44
N ASP A 100 -10.44 9.06 -5.34
CA ASP A 100 -11.02 8.75 -4.03
C ASP A 100 -12.55 8.97 -4.01
N ILE A 101 -13.05 10.00 -4.71
CA ILE A 101 -14.50 10.20 -4.94
C ILE A 101 -15.11 9.00 -5.68
N LEU A 102 -14.44 8.49 -6.73
CA LEU A 102 -14.96 7.34 -7.48
C LEU A 102 -14.91 6.03 -6.67
N ARG A 103 -14.01 5.94 -5.69
CA ARG A 103 -13.93 4.80 -4.76
C ARG A 103 -14.89 4.92 -3.57
N GLY A 104 -15.42 6.11 -3.30
CA GLY A 104 -16.17 6.39 -2.08
C GLY A 104 -15.30 6.42 -0.84
N ASN A 105 -14.00 6.75 -0.99
CA ASN A 105 -13.07 6.90 0.13
C ASN A 105 -13.05 8.35 0.66
N ASP A 106 -13.82 9.27 0.07
CA ASP A 106 -13.91 10.68 0.45
C ASP A 106 -14.57 10.91 1.81
N GLU A 107 -15.37 9.96 2.28
CA GLU A 107 -16.00 9.97 3.60
C GLU A 107 -15.07 9.50 4.74
N THR A 108 -13.93 8.89 4.40
CA THR A 108 -12.99 8.32 5.38
C THR A 108 -11.67 9.07 5.37
N ILE A 109 -11.26 9.64 6.51
CA ILE A 109 -9.97 10.34 6.66
C ILE A 109 -8.90 9.36 7.11
N GLY A 110 -7.85 9.20 6.30
CA GLY A 110 -6.72 8.32 6.57
C GLY A 110 -5.55 9.02 7.27
N PHE A 111 -4.56 8.24 7.73
CA PHE A 111 -3.29 8.79 8.24
C PHE A 111 -2.49 9.52 7.15
N GLU A 112 -2.64 9.08 5.90
CA GLU A 112 -2.04 9.68 4.72
C GLU A 112 -2.53 11.10 4.45
N ASP A 113 -3.80 11.42 4.73
CA ASP A 113 -4.33 12.78 4.56
C ASP A 113 -3.77 13.78 5.58
N ILE A 114 -3.45 13.30 6.78
CA ILE A 114 -2.93 14.13 7.89
C ILE A 114 -1.44 14.44 7.70
N LEU A 115 -0.70 13.49 7.15
CA LEU A 115 0.76 13.59 7.00
C LEU A 115 1.20 14.15 5.63
N ASN A 116 0.31 14.18 4.64
CA ASN A 116 0.62 14.68 3.30
C ASN A 116 0.39 16.20 3.20
N ASP A 117 1.29 16.97 3.80
CA ASP A 117 1.25 18.43 3.74
C ASP A 117 1.73 18.94 2.35
N PRO A 118 0.92 19.67 1.58
CA PRO A 118 1.28 20.11 0.22
C PRO A 118 2.47 21.09 0.20
N SER A 119 2.82 21.68 1.35
CA SER A 119 3.97 22.57 1.49
C SER A 119 5.32 21.82 1.56
N GLN A 120 5.30 20.51 1.87
CA GLN A 120 6.50 19.68 2.07
C GLN A 120 6.71 18.65 0.96
N SER A 121 5.99 18.74 -0.17
CA SER A 121 6.14 17.76 -1.23
C SER A 121 7.52 17.90 -1.90
N GLU A 122 8.32 16.83 -1.85
CA GLU A 122 9.66 16.74 -2.45
C GLU A 122 9.68 16.96 -3.98
N LEU A 123 8.51 17.04 -4.61
CA LEU A 123 8.30 17.26 -6.04
C LEU A 123 8.30 18.73 -6.45
N MET A 124 8.37 19.70 -5.52
CA MET A 124 8.28 21.12 -5.88
C MET A 124 9.65 21.68 -6.31
N GLY A 125 10.01 21.47 -7.58
CA GLY A 125 11.16 22.10 -8.25
C GLY A 125 10.79 23.39 -8.98
N GLU A 126 11.75 24.04 -9.63
CA GLU A 126 11.48 25.20 -10.49
C GLU A 126 10.51 24.79 -11.63
N PRO A 127 9.35 25.46 -11.79
CA PRO A 127 8.33 25.06 -12.77
C PRO A 127 8.85 25.00 -14.20
N HIS A 128 9.83 25.83 -14.54
CA HIS A 128 10.43 25.89 -15.87
C HIS A 128 11.20 24.59 -16.18
N LEU A 129 12.13 24.19 -15.31
CA LEU A 129 12.94 22.97 -15.45
C LEU A 129 12.08 21.69 -15.48
N MET A 130 11.04 21.61 -14.65
CA MET A 130 10.15 20.44 -14.62
C MET A 130 9.32 20.29 -15.91
N VAL A 131 8.94 21.40 -16.54
CA VAL A 131 8.22 21.41 -17.82
C VAL A 131 9.18 21.03 -18.97
N GLU A 132 10.40 21.55 -18.98
CA GLU A 132 11.40 21.22 -19.99
C GLU A 132 11.78 19.73 -19.97
N TYR A 133 11.96 19.15 -18.78
CA TYR A 133 12.19 17.71 -18.61
C TYR A 133 11.01 16.87 -19.11
N LYS A 134 9.77 17.29 -18.84
CA LYS A 134 8.57 16.57 -19.30
C LYS A 134 8.38 16.66 -20.83
N LEU A 135 8.81 17.77 -21.44
CA LEU A 135 8.75 18.01 -22.88
C LEU A 135 9.97 17.44 -23.64
N GLY A 136 11.00 16.98 -22.93
CA GLY A 136 12.22 16.40 -23.53
C GLY A 136 13.14 17.42 -24.20
N LEU A 137 13.16 18.66 -23.68
CA LEU A 137 13.95 19.77 -24.25
C LEU A 137 15.34 19.94 -23.60
N LEU A 138 15.66 19.13 -22.59
CA LEU A 138 16.94 18.99 -21.88
C LEU A 138 17.44 17.54 -22.00
#